data_AF-A0A3P6NXP2-F1
#
_entry.id   AF-A0A3P6NXP2-F1
#
_cell.length_a   1.000
_cell.length_b   1.000
_cell.length_c   1.000
_cell.angle_alpha   90.00
_cell.angle_beta   90.00
_cell.angle_gamma   90.00
#
_symmetry.space_group_name_H-M   'P 1'
#
loop_
_entity.id
_entity.type
_entity.pdbx_description
1 polymer ?
#
loop_
_entity_poly.entity_id
_entity_poly.type
_entity_poly.pdbx_seq_one_letter_code
_entity_poly.pdbx_strand_id
1 'polypeptide(L)'
;MIRIVYVAVEEVVEETREEKTYRNWMNSMGVSPYVNYLYGDLTNGCIIFQLYDIIRPGMVNWKRVVTKFSKLKGMMDQIQNCNYAVELGKQLRFSLVGIQGKDIYDSNQTLTLALVWQLMRAYTLTILAHCTQSGDTLATDKEIIAWANKKLAESQKKASIRGFQDPVISNARVVLDLIDAIKPGTINYELVKTEFKHTFPYLITSRKKSDPLYVLVGYHQMSVALPV
;
A
#
# COMPACT_ATOMS: atom_id res chain seq x y z
N MET A 1 -20.60 -9.15 -51.43
CA MET A 1 -20.77 -8.12 -50.38
C MET A 1 -19.81 -8.46 -49.24
N ILE A 2 -18.65 -7.83 -49.18
CA ILE A 2 -17.62 -8.10 -48.16
C ILE A 2 -17.98 -7.28 -46.92
N ARG A 3 -18.34 -7.95 -45.82
CA ARG A 3 -18.53 -7.32 -44.51
C ARG A 3 -17.16 -7.08 -43.90
N ILE A 4 -16.72 -5.82 -43.90
CA ILE A 4 -15.60 -5.38 -43.07
C ILE A 4 -16.09 -5.44 -41.62
N VAL A 5 -15.59 -6.43 -40.87
CA VAL A 5 -15.76 -6.48 -39.42
C VAL A 5 -14.77 -5.47 -38.86
N TYR A 6 -15.26 -4.32 -38.39
CA TYR A 6 -14.46 -3.41 -37.58
C TYR A 6 -14.15 -4.14 -36.27
N VAL A 7 -12.93 -4.69 -36.17
CA VAL A 7 -12.38 -5.08 -34.87
C VAL A 7 -12.11 -3.77 -34.14
N ALA A 8 -12.98 -3.44 -33.17
CA ALA A 8 -12.70 -2.37 -32.23
C ALA A 8 -11.39 -2.75 -31.52
N VAL A 9 -10.33 -2.00 -31.78
CA VAL A 9 -9.09 -2.11 -31.01
C VAL A 9 -9.44 -1.54 -29.64
N GLU A 10 -9.70 -2.40 -28.66
CA GLU A 10 -9.83 -1.97 -27.27
C GLU A 10 -8.52 -1.26 -26.88
N GLU A 11 -8.60 0.02 -26.52
CA GLU A 11 -7.47 0.74 -25.96
C GLU A 11 -7.02 0.01 -24.69
N VAL A 12 -5.84 -0.62 -24.75
CA VAL A 12 -5.20 -1.18 -23.58
C VAL A 12 -4.76 0.01 -22.72
N VAL A 13 -5.58 0.36 -21.73
CA VAL A 13 -5.22 1.37 -20.73
C VAL A 13 -4.00 0.86 -19.97
N GLU A 14 -2.87 1.52 -20.18
CA GLU A 14 -1.61 1.16 -19.53
C GLU A 14 -1.73 1.38 -18.02
N GLU A 15 -1.47 0.32 -17.24
CA GLU A 15 -1.42 0.40 -15.78
C GLU A 15 -0.34 1.38 -15.35
N THR A 16 -0.73 2.40 -14.60
CA THR A 16 0.20 3.36 -14.02
C THR A 16 1.09 2.67 -12.98
N ARG A 17 2.26 3.24 -12.74
CA ARG A 17 3.19 2.67 -11.75
C ARG A 17 2.62 2.68 -10.33
N GLU A 18 1.77 3.65 -10.00
CA GLU A 18 1.07 3.71 -8.72
C GLU A 18 0.09 2.54 -8.56
N GLU A 19 -0.75 2.29 -9.57
CA GLU A 19 -1.67 1.15 -9.59
C GLU A 19 -0.94 -0.19 -9.43
N LYS A 20 0.15 -0.37 -10.20
CA LYS A 20 1.00 -1.57 -10.09
C LYS A 20 1.55 -1.76 -8.68
N THR A 21 1.96 -0.68 -8.04
CA THR A 21 2.51 -0.69 -6.68
C THR A 21 1.44 -1.16 -5.68
N TYR A 22 0.23 -0.59 -5.75
CA TYR A 22 -0.87 -0.97 -4.87
C TYR A 22 -1.33 -2.41 -5.10
N ARG A 23 -1.47 -2.84 -6.36
CA ARG A 23 -1.85 -4.21 -6.70
C ARG A 23 -0.85 -5.22 -6.15
N ASN A 24 0.44 -5.00 -6.39
CA ASN A 24 1.48 -5.87 -5.87
C ASN A 24 1.50 -5.90 -4.34
N TRP A 25 1.22 -4.76 -3.68
CA TRP A 25 1.16 -4.67 -2.23
C TRP A 25 -0.01 -5.49 -1.68
N MET A 26 -1.20 -5.35 -2.24
CA MET A 26 -2.36 -6.15 -1.82
C MET A 26 -2.08 -7.64 -1.97
N ASN A 27 -1.54 -8.06 -3.10
CA ASN A 27 -1.20 -9.46 -3.35
C ASN A 27 -0.11 -9.96 -2.39
N SER A 28 0.86 -9.13 -2.02
CA SER A 28 1.88 -9.52 -1.02
C SER A 28 1.32 -9.65 0.40
N MET A 29 0.18 -9.02 0.70
CA MET A 29 -0.56 -9.23 1.96
C MET A 29 -1.31 -10.58 2.00
N GLY A 30 -1.39 -11.31 0.88
CA GLY A 30 -2.09 -12.59 0.82
C GLY A 30 -3.61 -12.47 0.71
N VAL A 31 -4.12 -11.38 0.15
CA VAL A 31 -5.57 -11.24 -0.11
C VAL A 31 -6.06 -12.30 -1.09
N SER A 32 -7.34 -12.68 -0.95
CA SER A 32 -8.02 -13.61 -1.84
C SER A 32 -9.38 -13.06 -2.27
N PRO A 33 -9.72 -13.03 -3.58
CA PRO A 33 -8.93 -13.50 -4.71
C PRO A 33 -7.70 -12.62 -5.02
N TYR A 34 -6.81 -13.13 -5.87
CA TYR A 34 -5.65 -12.39 -6.37
C TYR A 34 -6.11 -11.16 -7.17
N VAL A 35 -5.50 -10.01 -6.91
CA VAL A 35 -5.84 -8.74 -7.55
C VAL A 35 -5.10 -8.62 -8.88
N ASN A 36 -5.86 -8.57 -9.96
CA ASN A 36 -5.37 -8.37 -11.32
C ASN A 36 -5.63 -6.94 -11.81
N TYR A 37 -6.79 -6.38 -11.49
CA TYR A 37 -7.18 -5.03 -11.87
C TYR A 37 -7.94 -4.35 -10.74
N LEU A 38 -7.32 -3.32 -10.14
CA LEU A 38 -7.83 -2.65 -8.93
C LEU A 38 -9.28 -2.22 -9.05
N TYR A 39 -9.65 -1.60 -10.18
CA TYR A 39 -10.98 -1.00 -10.33
C TYR A 39 -12.06 -2.03 -10.65
N GLY A 40 -11.71 -3.25 -11.04
CA GLY A 40 -12.65 -4.36 -11.17
C GLY A 40 -12.75 -5.17 -9.88
N ASP A 41 -11.60 -5.57 -9.34
CA ASP A 41 -11.54 -6.56 -8.26
C ASP A 41 -11.96 -6.00 -6.88
N LEU A 42 -11.88 -4.68 -6.68
CA LEU A 42 -12.23 -4.04 -5.41
C LEU A 42 -13.72 -3.65 -5.30
N THR A 43 -14.48 -3.73 -6.39
CA THR A 43 -15.87 -3.21 -6.51
C THR A 43 -16.87 -3.81 -5.53
N ASN A 44 -16.60 -5.02 -5.02
CA ASN A 44 -17.46 -5.71 -4.06
C ASN A 44 -17.06 -5.51 -2.59
N GLY A 45 -15.96 -4.82 -2.32
CA GLY A 45 -15.44 -4.50 -0.99
C GLY A 45 -14.75 -5.65 -0.23
N CYS A 46 -14.82 -6.91 -0.70
CA CYS A 46 -14.32 -8.07 0.05
C CYS A 46 -12.81 -8.05 0.30
N ILE A 47 -12.01 -7.65 -0.69
CA ILE A 47 -10.55 -7.50 -0.54
C ILE A 47 -10.22 -6.37 0.44
N ILE A 48 -10.98 -5.26 0.38
CA ILE A 48 -10.79 -4.12 1.28
C ILE A 48 -10.99 -4.53 2.76
N PHE A 49 -11.98 -5.38 3.04
CA PHE A 49 -12.18 -5.92 4.39
C PHE A 49 -11.01 -6.78 4.87
N GLN A 50 -10.45 -7.63 4.02
CA GLN A 50 -9.26 -8.41 4.38
C GLN A 50 -8.09 -7.51 4.77
N LEU A 51 -7.86 -6.44 3.99
CA LEU A 51 -6.83 -5.45 4.30
C LEU A 51 -7.09 -4.74 5.63
N TYR A 52 -8.34 -4.39 5.95
CA TYR A 52 -8.67 -3.82 7.27
C TYR A 52 -8.32 -4.75 8.42
N ASP A 53 -8.62 -6.05 8.32
CA ASP A 53 -8.28 -7.01 9.37
C ASP A 53 -6.77 -7.31 9.46
N ILE A 54 -6.04 -7.19 8.35
CA ILE A 54 -4.56 -7.23 8.37
C ILE A 54 -3.99 -6.00 9.09
N ILE A 55 -4.56 -4.82 8.84
CA ILE A 55 -4.15 -3.56 9.50
C ILE A 55 -4.51 -3.61 10.98
N ARG A 56 -5.70 -4.07 11.32
CA ARG A 56 -6.20 -4.14 12.69
C ARG A 56 -7.07 -5.39 12.87
N PRO A 57 -6.51 -6.47 13.45
CA PRO A 57 -7.25 -7.72 13.64
C PRO A 57 -8.57 -7.53 14.39
N GLY A 58 -9.65 -8.08 13.83
CA GLY A 58 -10.99 -8.03 14.43
C GLY A 58 -11.74 -6.71 14.21
N MET A 59 -11.23 -5.83 13.35
CA MET A 59 -11.90 -4.58 12.99
C MET A 59 -13.15 -4.82 12.15
N VAL A 60 -13.13 -5.84 11.28
CA VAL A 60 -14.27 -6.15 10.41
C VAL A 60 -15.28 -7.03 11.15
N ASN A 61 -16.52 -6.56 11.22
CA ASN A 61 -17.64 -7.40 11.59
C ASN A 61 -18.10 -8.19 10.36
N TRP A 62 -17.52 -9.37 10.15
CA TRP A 62 -17.82 -10.25 9.01
C TRP A 62 -19.29 -10.69 8.93
N LYS A 63 -20.07 -10.59 10.01
CA LYS A 63 -21.53 -10.86 9.95
C LYS A 63 -22.29 -9.82 9.13
N ARG A 64 -21.73 -8.61 8.94
CA ARG A 64 -22.28 -7.55 8.09
C ARG A 64 -21.83 -7.66 6.63
N VAL A 65 -20.84 -8.52 6.33
CA VAL A 65 -20.21 -8.61 5.01
C VAL A 65 -20.89 -9.69 4.16
N VAL A 66 -21.31 -9.32 2.96
CA VAL A 66 -21.81 -10.29 1.97
C VAL A 66 -20.65 -10.77 1.10
N THR A 67 -20.36 -12.07 1.11
CA THR A 67 -19.27 -12.67 0.29
C THR A 67 -19.77 -13.50 -0.88
N LYS A 68 -21.07 -13.82 -0.89
CA LYS A 68 -21.74 -14.56 -1.98
C LYS A 68 -22.88 -13.71 -2.52
N PHE A 69 -22.72 -13.23 -3.75
CA PHE A 69 -23.66 -12.31 -4.36
C PHE A 69 -24.68 -13.06 -5.22
N SER A 70 -25.96 -12.84 -4.96
CA SER A 70 -27.04 -13.36 -5.81
C SER A 70 -27.23 -12.50 -7.07
N LYS A 71 -27.79 -13.06 -8.14
CA LYS A 71 -28.08 -12.29 -9.37
C LYS A 71 -29.08 -11.15 -9.14
N LEU A 72 -30.03 -11.31 -8.21
CA LEU A 72 -31.11 -10.35 -7.98
C LEU A 72 -30.73 -9.21 -7.03
N LYS A 73 -29.85 -9.45 -6.05
CA LYS A 73 -29.47 -8.47 -5.02
C LYS A 73 -27.98 -8.08 -5.03
N GLY A 74 -27.18 -8.74 -5.86
CA GLY A 74 -25.72 -8.60 -5.84
C GLY A 74 -25.23 -7.16 -5.97
N MET A 75 -25.86 -6.35 -6.81
CA MET A 75 -25.53 -4.92 -6.91
C MET A 75 -25.71 -4.18 -5.57
N MET A 76 -26.87 -4.34 -4.94
CA MET A 76 -27.16 -3.65 -3.66
C MET A 76 -26.22 -4.16 -2.56
N ASP A 77 -26.00 -5.47 -2.48
CA ASP A 77 -25.11 -6.09 -1.50
C ASP A 77 -23.66 -5.58 -1.65
N GLN A 78 -23.15 -5.44 -2.88
CA GLN A 78 -21.82 -4.88 -3.14
C GLN A 78 -21.72 -3.41 -2.75
N ILE A 79 -22.73 -2.59 -3.07
CA ILE A 79 -22.77 -1.19 -2.64
C ILE A 79 -22.80 -1.09 -1.11
N GLN A 80 -23.57 -1.94 -0.43
CA GLN A 80 -23.60 -1.99 1.04
C GLN A 80 -22.25 -2.39 1.64
N ASN A 81 -21.57 -3.38 1.05
CA ASN A 81 -20.20 -3.71 1.43
C ASN A 81 -19.27 -2.51 1.27
N CYS A 82 -19.27 -1.84 0.11
CA CYS A 82 -18.41 -0.68 -0.12
C CYS A 82 -18.73 0.49 0.82
N ASN A 83 -20.01 0.71 1.16
CA ASN A 83 -20.40 1.71 2.17
C ASN A 83 -19.82 1.35 3.54
N TYR A 84 -19.88 0.07 3.93
CA TYR A 84 -19.28 -0.38 5.17
C TYR A 84 -17.74 -0.26 5.16
N ALA A 85 -17.09 -0.53 4.03
CA ALA A 85 -15.65 -0.32 3.87
C ALA A 85 -15.25 1.16 4.07
N VAL A 86 -16.05 2.10 3.60
CA VAL A 86 -15.84 3.54 3.84
C VAL A 86 -16.10 3.91 5.31
N GLU A 87 -17.11 3.33 5.95
CA GLU A 87 -17.39 3.50 7.38
C GLU A 87 -16.18 3.06 8.23
N LEU A 88 -15.61 1.90 7.96
CA LEU A 88 -14.41 1.39 8.63
C LEU A 88 -13.21 2.33 8.43
N GLY A 89 -13.00 2.85 7.22
CA GLY A 89 -11.93 3.80 6.96
C GLY A 89 -12.05 5.08 7.80
N LYS A 90 -13.27 5.59 7.98
CA LYS A 90 -13.54 6.72 8.88
C LYS A 90 -13.23 6.39 10.34
N GLN A 91 -13.46 5.16 10.80
CA GLN A 91 -13.07 4.72 12.15
C GLN A 91 -11.55 4.70 12.35
N LEU A 92 -10.77 4.42 11.28
CA LEU A 92 -9.30 4.59 11.26
C LEU A 92 -8.85 6.02 10.99
N ARG A 93 -9.77 7.00 11.03
CA ARG A 93 -9.50 8.43 10.79
C ARG A 93 -8.95 8.72 9.39
N PHE A 94 -9.32 7.93 8.39
CA PHE A 94 -9.00 8.25 7.00
C PHE A 94 -9.75 9.52 6.58
N SER A 95 -9.08 10.37 5.81
CA SER A 95 -9.71 11.50 5.14
C SER A 95 -10.48 10.99 3.92
N LEU A 96 -11.74 10.63 4.14
CA LEU A 96 -12.67 10.14 3.12
C LEU A 96 -13.81 11.15 2.86
N VAL A 97 -13.50 12.45 2.96
CA VAL A 97 -14.47 13.51 2.69
C VAL A 97 -14.90 13.43 1.23
N GLY A 98 -16.20 13.31 1.00
CA GLY A 98 -16.77 13.19 -0.34
C GLY A 98 -16.64 11.80 -0.99
N ILE A 99 -16.07 10.81 -0.31
CA ILE A 99 -16.00 9.42 -0.82
C ILE A 99 -17.16 8.61 -0.25
N GLN A 100 -17.90 7.94 -1.13
CA GLN A 100 -19.03 7.06 -0.81
C GLN A 100 -18.73 5.64 -1.29
N GLY A 101 -19.44 4.64 -0.74
CA GLY A 101 -19.26 3.25 -1.19
C GLY A 101 -19.63 3.05 -2.65
N LYS A 102 -20.60 3.83 -3.17
CA LYS A 102 -20.96 3.79 -4.59
C LYS A 102 -19.80 4.17 -5.50
N ASP A 103 -18.92 5.09 -5.09
CA ASP A 103 -17.75 5.47 -5.89
C ASP A 103 -16.79 4.29 -6.10
N ILE A 104 -16.63 3.44 -5.09
CA ILE A 104 -15.80 2.22 -5.18
C ILE A 104 -16.49 1.16 -6.04
N TYR A 105 -17.80 0.97 -5.86
CA TYR A 105 -18.59 0.03 -6.65
C TYR A 105 -18.63 0.41 -8.15
N ASP A 106 -18.75 1.70 -8.46
CA ASP A 106 -18.75 2.23 -9.83
C ASP A 106 -17.33 2.33 -10.43
N SER A 107 -16.31 1.79 -9.75
CA SER A 107 -14.93 1.78 -10.24
C SER A 107 -14.34 3.19 -10.45
N ASN A 108 -14.75 4.18 -9.64
CA ASN A 108 -14.17 5.53 -9.71
C ASN A 108 -12.68 5.47 -9.35
N GLN A 109 -11.82 5.64 -10.36
CA GLN A 109 -10.39 5.38 -10.22
C GLN A 109 -9.74 6.25 -9.16
N THR A 110 -9.95 7.57 -9.22
CA THR A 110 -9.37 8.53 -8.28
C THR A 110 -9.77 8.24 -6.83
N LEU A 111 -11.04 7.98 -6.59
CA LEU A 111 -11.55 7.77 -5.23
C LEU A 111 -11.19 6.38 -4.70
N THR A 112 -11.10 5.38 -5.57
CA THR A 112 -10.59 4.04 -5.24
C THR A 112 -9.12 4.12 -4.84
N LEU A 113 -8.27 4.77 -5.65
CA LEU A 113 -6.87 4.98 -5.32
C LEU A 113 -6.70 5.77 -4.02
N ALA A 114 -7.53 6.78 -3.76
CA ALA A 114 -7.49 7.55 -2.52
C ALA A 114 -7.77 6.70 -1.27
N LEU A 115 -8.67 5.71 -1.36
CA LEU A 115 -8.92 4.76 -0.28
C LEU A 115 -7.75 3.77 -0.12
N VAL A 116 -7.30 3.18 -1.23
CA VAL A 116 -6.19 2.20 -1.25
C VAL A 116 -4.90 2.79 -0.70
N TRP A 117 -4.60 4.03 -1.08
CA TRP A 117 -3.51 4.83 -0.55
C TRP A 117 -3.55 4.88 0.99
N GLN A 118 -4.72 5.17 1.57
CA GLN A 118 -4.86 5.31 3.02
C GLN A 118 -4.79 3.96 3.74
N LEU A 119 -5.29 2.88 3.13
CA LEU A 119 -5.10 1.51 3.63
C LEU A 119 -3.61 1.16 3.72
N MET A 120 -2.87 1.37 2.64
CA MET A 120 -1.43 1.12 2.58
C MET A 120 -0.65 1.97 3.60
N ARG A 121 -1.05 3.24 3.75
CA ARG A 121 -0.54 4.14 4.78
C ARG A 121 -0.75 3.57 6.17
N ALA A 122 -1.98 3.20 6.51
CA ALA A 122 -2.34 2.69 7.84
C ALA A 122 -1.62 1.38 8.17
N TYR A 123 -1.51 0.46 7.21
CA TYR A 123 -0.75 -0.77 7.38
C TYR A 123 0.69 -0.48 7.79
N THR A 124 1.38 0.37 7.02
CA THR A 124 2.78 0.68 7.28
C THR A 124 2.96 1.39 8.62
N LEU A 125 2.07 2.33 8.97
CA LEU A 125 2.09 2.99 10.27
C LEU A 125 1.89 2.01 11.43
N THR A 126 1.08 0.97 11.24
CA THR A 126 0.87 -0.09 12.25
C THR A 126 2.13 -0.93 12.44
N ILE A 127 2.79 -1.34 11.35
CA ILE A 127 4.09 -2.03 11.41
C ILE A 127 5.14 -1.17 12.13
N LEU A 128 5.17 0.13 11.84
CA LEU A 128 6.10 1.04 12.48
C LEU A 128 5.76 1.28 13.97
N ALA A 129 4.49 1.33 14.34
CA ALA A 129 4.05 1.45 15.74
C ALA A 129 4.52 0.27 16.60
N HIS A 130 4.49 -0.95 16.05
CA HIS A 130 5.05 -2.13 16.71
C HIS A 130 6.56 -1.99 16.94
N CYS A 131 7.27 -1.31 16.04
CA CYS A 131 8.69 -1.02 16.21
C CYS A 131 8.97 0.09 17.24
N THR A 132 8.07 1.06 17.39
CA THR A 132 8.24 2.22 18.29
C THR A 132 7.75 2.00 19.72
N GLN A 133 7.26 0.80 20.06
CA GLN A 133 6.64 0.48 21.36
C GLN A 133 5.42 1.37 21.69
N SER A 134 4.78 1.98 20.69
CA SER A 134 3.66 2.91 20.86
C SER A 134 2.30 2.24 21.16
N GLY A 135 2.25 0.91 21.36
CA GLY A 135 1.02 0.16 21.62
C GLY A 135 0.03 0.22 20.44
N ASP A 136 -1.27 0.19 20.74
CA ASP A 136 -2.38 0.14 19.75
C ASP A 136 -2.64 1.45 18.99
N THR A 137 -1.83 2.50 19.21
CA THR A 137 -2.02 3.80 18.54
C THR A 137 -1.08 3.91 17.36
N LEU A 138 -1.60 4.33 16.19
CA LEU A 138 -0.78 4.58 15.00
C LEU A 138 0.35 5.57 15.33
N ALA A 139 1.60 5.18 15.04
CA ALA A 139 2.76 6.03 15.27
C ALA A 139 2.69 7.30 14.42
N THR A 140 3.06 8.43 15.03
CA THR A 140 3.20 9.71 14.34
C THR A 140 4.50 9.74 13.53
N ASP A 141 4.54 10.58 12.51
CA ASP A 141 5.75 10.79 11.69
C ASP A 141 7.00 11.09 12.56
N LYS A 142 6.82 11.87 13.64
CA LYS A 142 7.90 12.21 14.57
C LYS A 142 8.43 10.99 15.33
N GLU A 143 7.55 10.13 15.82
CA GLU A 143 7.94 8.91 16.54
C GLU A 143 8.69 7.93 15.61
N ILE A 144 8.24 7.81 14.37
CA ILE A 144 8.89 6.97 13.36
C ILE A 144 10.31 7.47 13.06
N ILE A 145 10.46 8.78 12.85
CA ILE A 145 11.77 9.41 12.61
C ILE A 145 12.70 9.21 13.81
N ALA A 146 12.19 9.43 15.02
CA ALA A 146 12.95 9.25 16.24
C ALA A 146 13.42 7.79 16.40
N TRP A 147 12.54 6.82 16.16
CA TRP A 147 12.88 5.41 16.18
C TRP A 147 13.92 5.05 15.12
N ALA A 148 13.75 5.49 13.88
CA ALA A 148 14.68 5.20 12.80
C ALA A 148 16.09 5.73 13.10
N ASN A 149 16.18 6.98 13.57
CA ASN A 149 17.45 7.58 13.97
C ASN A 149 18.08 6.86 15.17
N LYS A 150 17.28 6.50 16.17
CA LYS A 150 17.75 5.70 17.32
C LYS A 150 18.32 4.37 16.85
N LYS A 151 17.60 3.64 15.99
CA LYS A 151 18.02 2.33 15.47
C LYS A 151 19.30 2.40 14.64
N LEU A 152 19.44 3.44 13.81
CA LEU A 152 20.67 3.73 13.05
C LEU A 152 21.85 4.01 13.99
N ALA A 153 21.66 4.86 15.00
CA ALA A 153 22.70 5.21 15.97
C ALA A 153 23.16 4.01 16.79
N GLU A 154 22.23 3.19 17.29
CA GLU A 154 22.53 1.95 18.02
C GLU A 154 23.35 0.96 17.17
N SER A 155 23.10 0.95 15.85
CA SER A 155 23.81 0.09 14.89
C SER A 155 25.08 0.74 14.31
N GLN A 156 25.58 1.81 14.94
CA GLN A 156 26.78 2.55 14.52
C GLN A 156 26.73 3.08 13.08
N LYS A 157 25.53 3.31 12.53
CA LYS A 157 25.35 3.94 11.23
C LYS A 157 25.42 5.46 11.40
N LYS A 158 26.11 6.15 10.48
CA LYS A 158 26.32 7.61 10.53
C LYS A 158 25.13 8.41 10.00
N ALA A 159 24.24 7.78 9.24
CA ALA A 159 23.11 8.45 8.61
C ALA A 159 22.00 8.76 9.65
N SER A 160 21.31 9.88 9.44
CA SER A 160 20.12 10.25 10.19
C SER A 160 19.15 10.99 9.27
N ILE A 161 17.85 10.86 9.51
CA ILE A 161 16.79 11.53 8.79
C ILE A 161 16.14 12.61 9.65
N ARG A 162 15.94 13.82 9.12
CA ARG A 162 15.21 14.90 9.83
C ARG A 162 13.71 14.83 9.60
N GLY A 163 13.32 14.19 8.51
CA GLY A 163 11.98 14.17 7.99
C GLY A 163 11.88 13.19 6.84
N PHE A 164 10.65 12.87 6.48
CA PHE A 164 10.33 12.00 5.36
C PHE A 164 10.56 12.63 3.98
N GLN A 165 10.77 13.94 3.96
CA GLN A 165 11.12 14.72 2.77
C GLN A 165 12.62 15.07 2.74
N ASP A 166 13.42 14.49 3.63
CA ASP A 166 14.84 14.81 3.75
C ASP A 166 15.59 14.36 2.47
N PRO A 167 16.33 15.25 1.79
CA PRO A 167 17.09 14.92 0.59
C PRO A 167 18.05 13.73 0.76
N VAL A 168 18.49 13.44 1.99
CA VAL A 168 19.35 12.28 2.29
C VAL A 168 18.69 10.94 1.92
N ILE A 169 17.36 10.90 1.83
CA ILE A 169 16.59 9.69 1.45
C ILE A 169 16.67 9.43 -0.06
N SER A 170 17.02 10.45 -0.87
CA SER A 170 16.95 10.38 -2.34
C SER A 170 17.84 9.32 -2.99
N ASN A 171 18.96 8.96 -2.36
CA ASN A 171 19.87 7.91 -2.82
C ASN A 171 19.65 6.57 -2.09
N ALA A 172 18.54 6.44 -1.35
CA ALA A 172 18.14 5.30 -0.52
C ALA A 172 19.23 4.69 0.40
N ARG A 173 20.40 5.31 0.57
CA ARG A 173 21.51 4.74 1.36
C ARG A 173 21.12 4.63 2.82
N VAL A 174 20.48 5.68 3.36
CA VAL A 174 19.95 5.68 4.73
C VAL A 174 18.88 4.61 4.93
N VAL A 175 18.13 4.27 3.88
CA VAL A 175 17.11 3.21 3.92
C VAL A 175 17.78 1.84 3.99
N LEU A 176 18.81 1.61 3.16
CA LEU A 176 19.61 0.38 3.18
C LEU A 176 20.34 0.21 4.53
N ASP A 177 20.87 1.30 5.09
CA ASP A 177 21.51 1.30 6.40
C ASP A 177 20.50 0.96 7.51
N LEU A 178 19.27 1.45 7.41
CA LEU A 178 18.21 1.12 8.36
C LEU A 178 17.77 -0.35 8.24
N ILE A 179 17.70 -0.89 7.02
CA ILE A 179 17.41 -2.31 6.77
C ILE A 179 18.48 -3.20 7.41
N ASP A 180 19.75 -2.92 7.14
CA ASP A 180 20.87 -3.67 7.73
C ASP A 180 20.90 -3.52 9.26
N ALA A 181 20.52 -2.35 9.80
CA ALA A 181 20.37 -2.16 11.24
C ALA A 181 19.24 -3.02 11.85
N ILE A 182 18.13 -3.23 11.14
CA ILE A 182 17.01 -4.08 11.58
C ILE A 182 17.41 -5.56 11.52
N LYS A 183 18.05 -5.98 10.42
CA LYS A 183 18.50 -7.36 10.21
C LYS A 183 19.92 -7.35 9.64
N PRO A 184 20.94 -7.43 10.51
CA PRO A 184 22.35 -7.39 10.09
C PRO A 184 22.69 -8.45 9.05
N GLY A 185 23.44 -8.07 8.01
CA GLY A 185 23.89 -8.98 6.95
C GLY A 185 22.89 -9.16 5.79
N THR A 186 21.77 -8.42 5.82
CA THR A 186 20.77 -8.48 4.73
C THR A 186 21.22 -7.73 3.47
N ILE A 187 22.12 -6.75 3.63
CA ILE A 187 22.59 -5.91 2.52
C ILE A 187 24.03 -6.25 2.19
N ASN A 188 24.27 -6.70 0.96
CA ASN A 188 25.62 -6.70 0.40
C ASN A 188 25.95 -5.29 -0.13
N TYR A 189 26.71 -4.53 0.65
CA TYR A 189 27.08 -3.16 0.33
C TYR A 189 27.99 -3.02 -0.90
N GLU A 190 28.66 -4.08 -1.35
CA GLU A 190 29.48 -4.06 -2.57
C GLU A 190 28.62 -3.89 -3.83
N LEU A 191 27.37 -4.36 -3.78
CA LEU A 191 26.40 -4.23 -4.86
C LEU A 191 25.68 -2.88 -4.85
N VAL A 192 25.84 -2.10 -3.78
CA VAL A 192 25.20 -0.79 -3.62
C VAL A 192 26.03 0.24 -4.39
N LYS A 193 25.72 0.39 -5.68
CA LYS A 193 26.33 1.41 -6.54
C LYS A 193 25.86 2.81 -6.12
N THR A 194 26.79 3.77 -6.13
CA THR A 194 26.56 5.19 -5.82
C THR A 194 25.66 5.90 -6.83
N GLU A 195 25.52 5.37 -8.05
CA GLU A 195 24.69 5.95 -9.11
C GLU A 195 23.35 5.22 -9.27
N PHE A 196 22.29 5.91 -8.87
CA PHE A 196 20.95 5.37 -8.65
C PHE A 196 20.09 5.11 -9.90
N LYS A 197 20.66 5.13 -11.10
CA LYS A 197 19.85 4.84 -12.31
C LYS A 197 19.45 3.37 -12.44
N HIS A 198 20.13 2.44 -11.74
CA HIS A 198 19.95 1.00 -11.99
C HIS A 198 19.78 0.11 -10.76
N THR A 199 19.94 0.63 -9.54
CA THR A 199 19.98 -0.23 -8.35
C THR A 199 18.58 -0.60 -7.84
N PHE A 200 17.56 0.25 -8.04
CA PHE A 200 16.16 -0.06 -7.66
C PHE A 200 15.15 0.72 -8.55
N PRO A 201 14.75 0.18 -9.73
CA PRO A 201 13.80 0.86 -10.61
C PRO A 201 12.38 1.05 -10.00
N TYR A 202 12.12 0.45 -8.84
CA TYR A 202 10.82 0.49 -8.16
C TYR A 202 10.67 1.60 -7.11
N LEU A 203 11.75 2.33 -6.75
CA LEU A 203 11.73 3.20 -5.56
C LEU A 203 11.47 4.69 -5.77
N ILE A 204 11.39 5.23 -7.00
CA ILE A 204 11.33 6.70 -7.15
C ILE A 204 10.39 7.15 -8.27
N THR A 205 9.11 7.46 -7.96
CA THR A 205 8.18 8.11 -8.91
C THR A 205 8.07 9.59 -8.61
N SER A 206 8.54 10.38 -9.57
CA SER A 206 8.36 11.81 -9.68
C SER A 206 6.87 12.17 -9.78
N ARG A 207 6.20 12.33 -8.63
CA ARG A 207 5.17 13.36 -8.36
C ARG A 207 4.69 13.41 -6.90
N LYS A 208 5.13 12.49 -6.03
CA LYS A 208 5.10 12.66 -4.57
C LYS A 208 6.44 12.23 -3.97
N LYS A 209 7.45 13.10 -4.10
CA LYS A 209 8.81 12.93 -3.53
C LYS A 209 8.84 12.90 -1.98
N SER A 210 7.68 12.90 -1.34
CA SER A 210 7.49 13.27 0.06
C SER A 210 6.88 12.16 0.93
N ASP A 211 6.73 10.93 0.39
CA ASP A 211 6.02 9.88 1.11
C ASP A 211 6.87 8.63 1.44
N PRO A 212 7.15 8.35 2.73
CA PRO A 212 7.94 7.19 3.22
C PRO A 212 7.34 5.84 2.89
N LEU A 213 6.03 5.81 2.68
CA LEU A 213 5.25 4.60 2.56
C LEU A 213 5.64 3.83 1.30
N TYR A 214 6.00 4.56 0.24
CA TYR A 214 6.49 3.97 -1.01
C TYR A 214 7.85 3.26 -0.85
N VAL A 215 8.69 3.77 0.04
CA VAL A 215 10.03 3.21 0.28
C VAL A 215 9.96 1.91 1.09
N LEU A 216 9.10 1.87 2.10
CA LEU A 216 8.92 0.70 2.96
C LEU A 216 8.13 -0.43 2.29
N VAL A 217 7.13 -0.10 1.46
CA VAL A 217 6.36 -1.11 0.72
C VAL A 217 7.21 -1.78 -0.34
N GLY A 218 8.08 -1.04 -1.04
CA GLY A 218 9.05 -1.62 -1.97
C GLY A 218 9.92 -2.70 -1.30
N TYR A 219 10.25 -2.53 -0.02
CA TYR A 219 11.01 -3.52 0.74
C TYR A 219 10.16 -4.71 1.24
N HIS A 220 8.93 -4.49 1.71
CA HIS A 220 8.07 -5.61 2.10
C HIS A 220 7.81 -6.55 0.91
N GLN A 221 7.51 -6.00 -0.28
CA GLN A 221 7.37 -6.79 -1.51
C GLN A 221 8.64 -7.60 -1.84
N MET A 222 9.83 -7.04 -1.59
CA MET A 222 11.10 -7.78 -1.75
C MET A 222 11.30 -8.86 -0.70
N SER A 223 10.91 -8.63 0.56
CA SER A 223 11.06 -9.61 1.64
C SER A 223 10.15 -10.83 1.49
N VAL A 224 8.99 -10.68 0.82
CA VAL A 224 8.09 -11.79 0.49
C VAL A 224 8.48 -12.49 -0.82
N ALA A 225 9.20 -11.80 -1.72
CA ALA A 225 9.66 -12.35 -3.00
C ALA A 225 11.00 -13.10 -2.94
N LEU A 226 11.73 -13.02 -1.83
CA LEU A 226 12.94 -13.82 -1.62
C LEU A 226 12.53 -15.19 -1.04
N PRO A 227 12.78 -16.30 -1.76
CA PRO A 227 12.67 -17.62 -1.16
C PRO A 227 13.70 -17.73 -0.03
N VAL A 228 13.30 -18.41 1.04
CA VAL A 228 14.20 -18.86 2.12
C VAL A 228 15.40 -19.59 1.53
#